data_AF-A0A842CXC9-F1
#
_entry.id   AF-A0A842CXC9-F1
#
_cell.length_a   1.000
_cell.length_b   1.000
_cell.length_c   1.000
_cell.angle_alpha   90.00
_cell.angle_beta   90.00
_cell.angle_gamma   90.00
#
_symmetry.space_group_name_H-M   'P 1'
#
loop_
_entity.id
_entity.type
_entity.pdbx_description
1 polymer ?
#
loop_
_entity_poly.entity_id
_entity_poly.type
_entity_poly.pdbx_seq_one_letter_code
_entity_poly.pdbx_strand_id
1 'polypeptide(L)'
;MKRYNNEYLIEEIQLLAKRLGHTPRAKDFKHYNTASSRFGSWKNFIEAAGLPAHKARRTKSINSRYELAKAAQEQALVLRRAPNSNEFKYAHIVYDFFSNWDEFIKFTGLKPKERFFKDKKVYTSDELVAEVETVLAELGRIPKCSEVSHGVYTAIRKQYGGWKSFLYKEGFSEKAPTANNNQHK
;
A
#
# COMPACT_ATOMS: atom_id res chain seq x y z
N MET A 1 -8.79 32.75 -37.10
CA MET A 1 -8.06 32.00 -36.05
C MET A 1 -6.59 32.35 -36.11
N LYS A 2 -5.99 32.93 -35.05
CA LYS A 2 -4.54 33.13 -35.00
C LYS A 2 -3.86 31.75 -35.00
N ARG A 3 -3.22 31.39 -36.12
CA ARG A 3 -2.30 30.24 -36.17
C ARG A 3 -1.05 30.65 -35.42
N TYR A 4 -0.91 30.17 -34.18
CA TYR A 4 0.36 30.20 -33.48
C TYR A 4 1.31 29.32 -34.29
N ASN A 5 2.22 29.91 -35.07
CA ASN A 5 3.31 29.18 -35.73
C ASN A 5 4.41 28.88 -34.69
N ASN A 6 5.43 28.13 -35.10
CA ASN A 6 6.49 27.73 -34.17
C ASN A 6 7.31 28.95 -33.71
N GLU A 7 7.48 29.92 -34.60
CA GLU A 7 8.17 31.18 -34.38
C GLU A 7 7.46 32.01 -33.30
N TYR A 8 6.13 32.16 -33.39
CA TYR A 8 5.35 32.86 -32.37
C TYR A 8 5.51 32.24 -30.99
N LEU A 9 5.48 30.91 -30.89
CA LEU A 9 5.64 30.23 -29.61
C LEU A 9 7.04 30.50 -29.01
N ILE A 10 8.09 30.48 -29.85
CA ILE A 10 9.47 30.79 -29.45
C ILE A 10 9.59 32.24 -28.97
N GLU A 11 9.07 33.20 -29.73
CA GLU A 11 9.12 34.62 -29.34
C GLU A 11 8.37 34.87 -28.02
N GLU A 12 7.19 34.28 -27.86
CA GLU A 12 6.37 34.46 -26.68
C GLU A 12 7.04 33.89 -25.41
N ILE A 13 7.68 32.72 -25.50
CA ILE A 13 8.39 32.14 -24.34
C ILE A 13 9.66 32.93 -24.01
N GLN A 14 10.36 33.48 -25.00
CA GLN A 14 11.53 34.34 -24.80
C GLN A 14 11.15 35.66 -24.12
N LEU A 15 10.06 36.30 -24.56
CA LEU A 15 9.52 37.50 -23.91
C LEU A 15 9.10 37.22 -22.47
N LEU A 16 8.44 36.07 -22.25
CA LEU A 16 8.07 35.65 -20.91
C LEU A 16 9.30 35.40 -20.03
N ALA A 17 10.34 34.75 -20.56
CA ALA A 17 11.60 34.52 -19.85
C ALA A 17 12.27 35.84 -19.45
N LYS A 18 12.31 36.81 -20.37
CA LYS A 18 12.84 38.15 -20.11
C LYS A 18 12.04 38.87 -19.02
N ARG A 19 10.70 38.75 -19.03
CA ARG A 19 9.83 39.33 -18.01
C ARG A 19 10.02 38.70 -16.63
N LEU A 20 10.25 37.38 -16.57
CA LEU A 20 10.42 36.65 -15.32
C LEU A 20 11.86 36.67 -14.78
N GLY A 21 12.83 37.06 -15.61
CA GLY A 21 14.26 36.98 -15.28
C GLY A 21 14.78 35.53 -15.18
N HIS A 22 13.99 34.54 -15.59
CA HIS A 22 14.35 33.12 -15.59
C HIS A 22 13.53 32.36 -16.63
N THR A 23 13.98 31.15 -17.01
CA THR A 23 13.22 30.25 -17.88
C THR A 23 11.83 29.97 -17.28
N PRO A 24 10.72 30.20 -18.01
CA PRO A 24 9.38 29.98 -17.50
C PRO A 24 9.11 28.50 -17.28
N ARG A 25 8.34 28.16 -16.24
CA ARG A 25 7.87 26.78 -16.03
C ARG A 25 6.67 26.51 -16.92
N ALA A 26 6.34 25.23 -17.10
CA ALA A 26 5.17 24.78 -17.87
C ALA A 26 3.87 25.52 -17.49
N LYS A 27 3.64 25.72 -16.18
CA LYS A 27 2.47 26.42 -15.65
C LYS A 27 2.43 27.92 -15.95
N ASP A 28 3.58 28.53 -16.24
CA ASP A 28 3.70 29.97 -16.47
C ASP A 28 3.40 30.33 -17.94
N PHE A 29 3.40 29.34 -18.84
CA PHE A 29 3.21 29.52 -20.27
C PHE A 29 1.87 29.01 -20.77
N LYS A 30 1.01 29.94 -21.19
CA LYS A 30 -0.37 29.66 -21.64
C LYS A 30 -0.45 28.60 -22.75
N HIS A 31 0.54 28.56 -23.64
CA HIS A 31 0.56 27.67 -24.80
C HIS A 31 1.36 26.38 -24.60
N TYR A 32 1.55 25.96 -23.34
CA TYR A 32 2.30 24.76 -22.96
C TYR A 32 1.95 23.52 -23.78
N ASN A 33 0.66 23.17 -23.86
CA ASN A 33 0.21 21.96 -24.56
C ASN A 33 0.54 22.01 -26.06
N THR A 34 0.33 23.16 -26.69
CA THR A 34 0.64 23.37 -28.12
C THR A 34 2.14 23.29 -28.37
N ALA A 35 2.95 23.94 -27.53
CA ALA A 35 4.40 23.92 -27.65
C ALA A 35 4.97 22.51 -27.41
N SER A 36 4.56 21.83 -26.33
CA SER A 36 5.04 20.47 -26.05
C SER A 36 4.66 19.48 -27.15
N SER A 37 3.46 19.60 -27.73
CA SER A 37 3.04 18.72 -28.83
C SER A 37 3.85 18.96 -30.11
N ARG A 38 4.15 20.21 -30.46
CA ARG A 38 4.83 20.53 -31.72
C ARG A 38 6.33 20.28 -31.70
N PHE A 39 6.96 20.48 -30.56
CA PHE A 39 8.40 20.29 -30.39
C PHE A 39 8.73 18.91 -29.78
N GLY A 40 7.72 18.05 -29.60
CA GLY A 40 7.83 16.70 -29.04
C GLY A 40 7.91 16.64 -27.51
N SER A 41 8.47 17.67 -26.87
CA SER A 41 8.39 17.84 -25.42
C SER A 41 8.57 19.31 -25.01
N TRP A 42 8.15 19.65 -23.79
CA TRP A 42 8.46 20.97 -23.20
C TRP A 42 9.95 21.24 -23.12
N LYS A 43 10.76 20.21 -22.81
CA LYS A 43 12.22 20.34 -22.75
C LYS A 43 12.77 20.75 -24.12
N ASN A 44 12.36 20.05 -25.18
CA ASN A 44 12.79 20.35 -26.55
C ASN A 44 12.36 21.75 -26.99
N PHE A 45 11.16 22.19 -26.60
CA PHE A 45 10.69 23.54 -26.88
C PHE A 45 11.57 24.63 -26.22
N ILE A 46 11.93 24.44 -24.95
CA ILE A 46 12.81 25.36 -24.21
C ILE A 46 14.21 25.39 -24.83
N GLU A 47 14.74 24.23 -25.26
CA GLU A 47 16.00 24.13 -25.99
C GLU A 47 15.92 24.84 -27.36
N ALA A 48 14.85 24.62 -28.13
CA ALA A 48 14.62 25.30 -29.41
C ALA A 48 14.48 26.82 -29.27
N ALA A 49 13.97 27.30 -28.13
CA ALA A 49 13.89 28.72 -27.80
C ALA A 49 15.23 29.32 -27.31
N GLY A 50 16.30 28.52 -27.21
CA GLY A 50 17.61 28.95 -26.73
C GLY A 50 17.65 29.31 -25.24
N LEU A 51 16.67 28.85 -24.46
CA LEU A 51 16.57 29.15 -23.04
C LEU A 51 17.28 28.07 -22.20
N PRO A 52 17.90 28.45 -21.06
CA PRO A 52 18.57 27.47 -20.22
C PRO A 52 17.54 26.50 -19.63
N ALA A 53 17.79 25.20 -19.79
CA ALA A 53 16.94 24.17 -19.21
C ALA A 53 16.88 24.32 -17.68
N HIS A 54 15.71 24.07 -17.10
CA HIS A 54 15.61 23.96 -15.66
C HIS A 54 16.53 22.84 -15.18
N LYS A 55 17.37 23.14 -14.17
CA LYS A 55 18.13 22.11 -13.47
C LYS A 55 17.13 21.08 -12.97
N ALA A 56 17.29 19.83 -13.40
CA ALA A 56 16.49 18.72 -12.89
C ALA A 56 16.57 18.79 -11.36
N ARG A 57 15.41 18.71 -10.70
CA ARG A 57 15.37 18.61 -9.24
C ARG A 57 16.03 17.27 -8.91
N ARG A 58 17.33 17.28 -8.59
CA ARG A 58 18.02 16.12 -8.04
C ARG A 58 17.47 15.90 -6.64
N THR A 59 16.29 15.28 -6.56
CA THR A 59 15.86 14.66 -5.32
C THR A 59 16.92 13.60 -5.04
N LYS A 60 17.56 13.67 -3.87
CA LYS A 60 18.51 12.64 -3.43
C LYS A 60 17.76 11.30 -3.45
N SER A 61 18.00 10.51 -4.49
CA SER A 61 17.41 9.19 -4.67
C SER A 61 18.20 8.25 -3.80
N ILE A 62 17.56 7.78 -2.72
CA ILE A 62 18.12 6.69 -1.92
C ILE A 62 17.96 5.43 -2.76
N ASN A 63 19.08 4.85 -3.19
CA ASN A 63 19.08 3.72 -4.13
C ASN A 63 19.89 2.52 -3.59
N SER A 64 20.09 2.45 -2.27
CA SER A 64 20.82 1.34 -1.67
C SER A 64 20.19 0.90 -0.34
N ARG A 65 20.34 -0.41 -0.05
CA ARG A 65 19.95 -1.01 1.24
C ARG A 65 20.53 -0.26 2.44
N TYR A 66 21.78 0.18 2.35
CA TYR A 66 22.48 0.89 3.42
C TYR A 66 21.94 2.30 3.65
N GLU A 67 21.67 3.06 2.59
CA GLU A 67 21.08 4.40 2.73
C GLU A 67 19.65 4.34 3.28
N LEU A 68 18.86 3.34 2.88
CA LEU A 68 17.54 3.08 3.47
C LEU A 68 17.65 2.77 4.96
N ALA A 69 18.58 1.88 5.34
CA ALA A 69 18.79 1.51 6.73
C ALA A 69 19.23 2.72 7.58
N LYS A 70 20.17 3.53 7.08
CA LYS A 70 20.63 4.75 7.75
C LYS A 70 19.49 5.75 7.94
N ALA A 71 18.68 5.99 6.91
CA ALA A 71 17.53 6.88 7.00
C ALA A 71 16.49 6.39 8.02
N ALA A 72 16.24 5.07 8.09
CA ALA A 72 15.34 4.50 9.09
C ALA A 72 15.91 4.59 10.51
N GLN A 73 17.21 4.41 10.70
CA GLN A 73 17.89 4.60 12.00
C GLN A 73 17.83 6.06 12.46
N GLU A 74 18.11 7.02 11.58
CA GLU A 74 18.00 8.45 11.88
C GLU A 74 16.58 8.83 12.30
N GLN A 75 15.57 8.34 11.57
CA GLN A 75 14.17 8.56 11.95
C GLN A 75 13.81 7.85 13.26
N ALA A 76 14.38 6.68 13.53
CA ALA A 76 14.15 5.96 14.78
C ALA A 76 14.69 6.70 16.00
N LEU A 77 15.79 7.45 15.88
CA LEU A 77 16.29 8.32 16.95
C LEU A 77 15.27 9.40 17.32
N VAL A 78 14.60 9.99 16.32
CA VAL A 78 13.56 11.00 16.52
C VAL A 78 12.32 10.39 17.16
N LEU A 79 11.87 9.24 16.65
CA LEU A 79 10.68 8.56 17.15
C LEU A 79 10.91 7.82 18.48
N ARG A 80 12.17 7.60 18.87
CA ARG A 80 12.61 6.69 19.95
C ARG A 80 12.08 5.26 19.78
N ARG A 81 11.77 4.86 18.54
CA ARG A 81 11.30 3.53 18.14
C ARG A 81 11.52 3.34 16.64
N ALA A 82 11.46 2.10 16.16
CA ALA A 82 11.44 1.85 14.72
C ALA A 82 10.26 2.56 14.03
N PRO A 83 10.47 3.19 12.85
CA PRO A 83 9.38 3.71 12.05
C PRO A 83 8.51 2.56 11.51
N ASN A 84 7.23 2.83 11.28
CA ASN A 84 6.40 1.93 10.48
C ASN A 84 6.42 2.33 8.98
N SER A 85 5.93 1.45 8.10
CA SER A 85 5.95 1.66 6.65
C SER A 85 5.20 2.91 6.20
N ASN A 86 4.19 3.36 6.94
CA ASN A 86 3.42 4.57 6.61
C ASN A 86 4.13 5.85 7.07
N GLU A 87 5.03 5.76 8.04
CA GLU A 87 5.82 6.88 8.57
C GLU A 87 7.13 7.08 7.80
N PHE A 88 7.63 6.05 7.12
CA PHE A 88 8.92 6.09 6.45
C PHE A 88 8.77 6.54 4.99
N LYS A 89 9.28 7.72 4.67
CA LYS A 89 9.21 8.35 3.34
C LYS A 89 9.64 7.41 2.19
N TYR A 90 10.63 6.56 2.44
CA TYR A 90 11.22 5.68 1.43
C TYR A 90 10.64 4.26 1.46
N ALA A 91 9.50 4.03 2.14
CA ALA A 91 8.92 2.70 2.26
C ALA A 91 8.60 2.03 0.91
N HIS A 92 8.22 2.81 -0.10
CA HIS A 92 8.01 2.30 -1.45
C HIS A 92 9.27 1.70 -2.08
N ILE A 93 10.45 2.26 -1.77
CA ILE A 93 11.75 1.76 -2.24
C ILE A 93 12.19 0.54 -1.42
N VAL A 94 11.80 0.44 -0.15
CA VAL A 94 12.17 -0.70 0.71
C VAL A 94 11.75 -2.03 0.08
N TYR A 95 10.57 -2.10 -0.53
CA TYR A 95 10.06 -3.32 -1.15
C TYR A 95 10.82 -3.74 -2.42
N ASP A 96 11.56 -2.83 -3.05
CA ASP A 96 12.43 -3.16 -4.19
C ASP A 96 13.71 -3.91 -3.73
N PHE A 97 14.11 -3.69 -2.46
CA PHE A 97 15.35 -4.26 -1.92
C PHE A 97 15.14 -5.37 -0.89
N PHE A 98 13.97 -5.42 -0.25
CA PHE A 98 13.63 -6.35 0.83
C PHE A 98 12.26 -6.98 0.57
N SER A 99 12.11 -8.27 0.89
CA SER A 99 10.86 -8.99 0.62
C SER A 99 9.70 -8.50 1.48
N ASN A 100 9.97 -7.96 2.66
CA ASN A 100 8.96 -7.36 3.53
C ASN A 100 9.56 -6.35 4.52
N TRP A 101 8.69 -5.59 5.17
CA TRP A 101 9.08 -4.57 6.15
C TRP A 101 9.84 -5.14 7.35
N ASP A 102 9.46 -6.33 7.82
CA ASP A 102 10.11 -6.94 8.98
C ASP A 102 11.57 -7.31 8.68
N GLU A 103 11.87 -7.79 7.47
CA GLU A 103 13.23 -8.06 6.99
C GLU A 103 14.07 -6.77 6.96
N PHE A 104 13.50 -5.67 6.44
CA PHE A 104 14.15 -4.37 6.44
C PHE A 104 14.48 -3.90 7.86
N ILE A 105 13.51 -3.95 8.79
CA ILE A 105 13.74 -3.54 10.18
C ILE A 105 14.80 -4.41 10.85
N LYS A 106 14.81 -5.74 10.61
CA LYS A 106 15.89 -6.62 11.07
C LYS A 106 17.25 -6.21 10.52
N PHE A 107 17.33 -5.90 9.21
CA PHE A 107 18.57 -5.45 8.57
C PHE A 107 19.09 -4.14 9.17
N THR A 108 18.21 -3.24 9.62
CA THR A 108 18.62 -2.00 10.29
C THR A 108 19.16 -2.19 11.71
N GLY A 109 18.98 -3.38 12.31
CA GLY A 109 19.29 -3.63 13.72
C GLY A 109 18.32 -2.98 14.72
N LEU A 110 17.23 -2.39 14.24
CA LEU A 110 16.18 -1.82 15.09
C LEU A 110 15.26 -2.92 15.64
N LYS A 111 14.71 -2.70 16.84
CA LYS A 111 13.70 -3.60 17.41
C LYS A 111 12.36 -3.42 16.65
N PRO A 112 11.77 -4.51 16.11
CA PRO A 112 10.42 -4.45 15.55
C PRO A 112 9.42 -3.99 16.61
N LYS A 113 8.34 -3.33 16.18
CA LYS A 113 7.23 -3.01 17.08
C LYS A 113 6.65 -4.33 17.61
N GLU A 114 6.55 -4.45 18.94
CA GLU A 114 5.84 -5.56 19.55
C GLU A 114 4.40 -5.58 19.02
N ARG A 115 4.08 -6.66 18.32
CA ARG A 115 2.71 -6.95 17.96
C ARG A 115 2.07 -7.50 19.23
N PHE A 116 1.28 -6.67 19.91
CA PHE A 116 0.32 -7.17 20.88
C PHE A 116 -0.70 -8.01 20.10
N PHE A 117 -0.40 -9.28 19.90
CA PHE A 117 -1.45 -10.24 19.67
C PHE A 117 -2.24 -10.24 20.97
N LYS A 118 -3.47 -9.70 20.98
CA LYS A 118 -4.40 -10.01 22.08
C LYS A 118 -4.34 -11.53 22.23
N ASP A 119 -4.06 -12.02 23.44
CA ASP A 119 -3.97 -13.46 23.71
C ASP A 119 -5.16 -14.13 23.05
N LYS A 120 -4.90 -14.85 21.96
CA LYS A 120 -5.96 -15.49 21.20
C LYS A 120 -6.42 -16.64 22.08
N LYS A 121 -7.62 -16.55 22.66
CA LYS A 121 -8.28 -17.67 23.32
C LYS A 121 -8.18 -18.87 22.39
N VAL A 122 -7.42 -19.87 22.81
CA VAL A 122 -7.27 -21.14 22.09
C VAL A 122 -8.44 -21.99 22.55
N TYR A 123 -9.29 -22.38 21.61
CA TYR A 123 -10.41 -23.27 21.89
C TYR A 123 -9.99 -24.72 21.66
N THR A 124 -10.33 -25.62 22.57
CA THR A 124 -10.33 -27.07 22.30
C THR A 124 -11.56 -27.46 21.47
N SER A 125 -11.56 -28.65 20.87
CA SER A 125 -12.75 -29.19 20.20
C SER A 125 -13.97 -29.20 21.13
N ASP A 126 -13.80 -29.68 22.36
CA ASP A 126 -14.87 -29.81 23.35
C ASP A 126 -15.43 -28.44 23.77
N GLU A 127 -14.57 -27.43 23.92
CA GLU A 127 -15.01 -26.06 24.21
C GLU A 127 -15.83 -25.47 23.05
N LEU A 128 -15.51 -25.81 21.79
CA LEU A 128 -16.29 -25.37 20.63
C LEU A 128 -17.65 -26.05 20.58
N VAL A 129 -17.71 -27.34 20.90
CA VAL A 129 -18.97 -28.10 20.99
C VAL A 129 -19.85 -27.51 22.08
N ALA A 130 -19.33 -27.35 23.29
CA ALA A 130 -20.08 -26.81 24.42
C ALA A 130 -20.62 -25.39 24.15
N GLU A 131 -19.84 -24.53 23.49
CA GLU A 131 -20.32 -23.18 23.16
C GLU A 131 -21.44 -23.21 22.13
N VAL A 132 -21.36 -24.11 21.14
CA VAL A 132 -22.40 -24.25 20.11
C VAL A 132 -23.65 -24.90 20.70
N GLU A 133 -23.52 -25.87 21.60
CA GLU A 133 -24.63 -26.47 22.33
C GLU A 133 -25.37 -25.45 23.20
N THR A 134 -24.63 -24.55 23.86
CA THR A 134 -25.23 -23.47 24.65
C THR A 134 -26.12 -22.59 23.79
N VAL A 135 -25.62 -22.14 22.63
CA VAL A 135 -26.41 -21.32 21.69
C VAL A 135 -27.56 -22.13 21.08
N LEU A 136 -27.36 -23.43 20.82
CA LEU A 136 -28.43 -24.32 20.34
C LEU A 136 -29.55 -24.44 21.36
N ALA A 137 -29.23 -24.61 22.64
CA ALA A 137 -30.19 -24.69 23.73
C ALA A 137 -30.99 -23.38 23.88
N GLU A 138 -30.34 -22.23 23.72
CA GLU A 138 -31.00 -20.92 23.74
C GLU A 138 -31.95 -20.71 22.56
N LEU A 139 -31.56 -21.14 21.36
CA LEU A 139 -32.34 -20.93 20.14
C LEU A 139 -33.38 -22.02 19.88
N GLY A 140 -33.27 -23.18 20.53
CA GLY A 140 -34.06 -24.38 20.23
C GLY A 140 -33.84 -24.94 18.82
N ARG A 141 -32.76 -24.53 18.14
CA ARG A 141 -32.40 -24.94 16.78
C ARG A 141 -30.90 -24.81 16.56
N ILE A 142 -30.41 -25.48 15.52
CA ILE A 142 -29.00 -25.35 15.10
C ILE A 142 -28.69 -23.88 14.78
N PRO A 143 -27.66 -23.28 15.40
CA PRO A 143 -27.27 -21.90 15.12
C PRO A 143 -26.65 -21.76 13.73
N LYS A 144 -26.80 -20.55 13.17
CA LYS A 144 -26.02 -20.10 12.01
C LYS A 144 -24.62 -19.71 12.48
N CYS A 145 -23.63 -19.76 11.58
CA CYS A 145 -22.26 -19.36 11.91
C CYS A 145 -22.12 -17.89 12.38
N SER A 146 -23.09 -17.04 12.03
CA SER A 146 -23.16 -15.64 12.48
C SER A 146 -23.78 -15.46 13.87
N GLU A 147 -24.39 -16.51 14.43
CA GLU A 147 -25.06 -16.50 15.73
C GLU A 147 -24.14 -16.96 16.87
N VAL A 148 -22.91 -17.39 16.55
CA VAL A 148 -21.85 -17.68 17.53
C VAL A 148 -20.79 -16.58 17.54
N SER A 149 -19.99 -16.53 18.61
CA SER A 149 -18.92 -15.54 18.72
C SER A 149 -17.90 -15.67 17.58
N HIS A 150 -17.32 -14.54 17.17
CA HIS A 150 -16.29 -14.52 16.12
C HIS A 150 -15.09 -15.40 16.45
N GLY A 151 -14.72 -15.51 17.73
CA GLY A 151 -13.65 -16.39 18.20
C GLY A 151 -13.98 -17.87 17.95
N VAL A 152 -15.19 -18.30 18.29
CA VAL A 152 -15.66 -19.68 18.09
C VAL A 152 -15.72 -20.03 16.61
N TYR A 153 -16.31 -19.15 15.79
CA TYR A 153 -16.37 -19.38 14.34
C TYR A 153 -14.99 -19.48 13.69
N THR A 154 -14.06 -18.59 14.05
CA THR A 154 -12.69 -18.61 13.49
C THR A 154 -11.91 -19.84 13.92
N ALA A 155 -12.09 -20.30 15.17
CA ALA A 155 -11.52 -21.54 15.67
C ALA A 155 -12.11 -22.77 14.94
N ILE A 156 -13.43 -22.86 14.80
CA ILE A 156 -14.11 -23.91 14.02
C ILE A 156 -13.61 -23.94 12.58
N ARG A 157 -13.54 -22.79 11.92
CA ARG A 157 -13.05 -22.70 10.53
C ARG A 157 -11.61 -23.22 10.41
N LYS A 158 -10.76 -22.94 11.40
CA LYS A 158 -9.36 -23.39 11.40
C LYS A 158 -9.22 -24.89 11.70
N GLN A 159 -9.96 -25.41 12.67
CA GLN A 159 -9.82 -26.80 13.13
C GLN A 159 -10.59 -27.82 12.28
N TYR A 160 -11.76 -27.42 11.77
CA TYR A 160 -12.70 -28.30 11.06
C TYR A 160 -12.80 -27.99 9.56
N GLY A 161 -12.11 -26.94 9.09
CA GLY A 161 -12.19 -26.49 7.69
C GLY A 161 -13.48 -25.74 7.34
N GLY A 162 -14.40 -25.57 8.29
CA GLY A 162 -15.63 -24.80 8.10
C GLY A 162 -16.77 -25.20 9.01
N TRP A 163 -17.80 -24.34 9.07
CA TRP A 163 -18.98 -24.51 9.92
C TRP A 163 -19.77 -25.80 9.61
N LYS A 164 -20.02 -26.07 8.32
CA LYS A 164 -20.77 -27.27 7.91
C LYS A 164 -20.01 -28.56 8.23
N SER A 165 -18.69 -28.54 8.07
CA SER A 165 -17.83 -29.69 8.40
C SER A 165 -17.82 -29.98 9.89
N PHE A 166 -17.80 -28.93 10.72
CA PHE A 166 -17.96 -29.06 12.17
C PHE A 166 -19.30 -29.68 12.53
N LEU A 167 -20.42 -29.13 12.01
CA LEU A 167 -21.75 -29.68 12.32
C LEU A 167 -21.89 -31.15 11.91
N TYR A 168 -21.32 -31.54 10.77
CA TYR A 168 -21.34 -32.95 10.34
C TYR A 168 -20.46 -33.85 11.23
N LYS A 169 -19.23 -33.41 11.53
CA LYS A 169 -18.27 -34.22 12.29
C LYS A 169 -18.68 -34.41 13.75
N GLU A 170 -19.28 -33.39 14.36
CA GLU A 170 -19.77 -33.43 15.74
C GLU A 170 -21.23 -33.89 15.86
N GLY A 171 -21.83 -34.38 14.76
CA GLY A 171 -23.17 -35.01 14.80
C GLY A 171 -24.37 -34.06 14.86
N PHE A 172 -24.17 -32.74 14.76
CA PHE A 172 -25.26 -31.76 14.67
C PHE A 172 -25.98 -31.76 13.32
N SER A 173 -25.43 -32.40 12.28
CA SER A 173 -26.04 -32.46 10.94
C SER A 173 -25.80 -33.81 10.26
N GLU A 174 -26.87 -34.42 9.75
CA GLU A 174 -26.81 -35.67 8.99
C GLU A 174 -26.25 -35.49 7.56
N LYS A 175 -26.29 -34.25 7.03
CA LYS A 175 -25.83 -33.96 5.67
C LYS A 175 -24.37 -33.55 5.66
N ALA A 176 -23.55 -34.32 4.96
CA ALA A 176 -22.15 -33.99 4.71
C ALA A 176 -22.03 -32.66 3.93
N PRO A 177 -21.01 -31.83 4.21
CA PRO A 177 -20.77 -30.64 3.42
C PRO A 177 -20.48 -31.03 1.97
N THR A 178 -21.26 -30.52 1.03
CA THR A 178 -20.94 -30.60 -0.40
C THR A 178 -19.58 -29.92 -0.61
N ALA A 179 -18.60 -30.64 -1.15
CA ALA A 179 -17.28 -30.11 -1.47
C ALA A 179 -17.43 -28.90 -2.39
N ASN A 180 -17.35 -27.70 -1.82
CA ASN A 180 -17.37 -26.48 -2.62
C ASN A 180 -15.93 -26.17 -3.00
N ASN A 181 -15.60 -26.53 -4.24
CA ASN A 181 -14.31 -26.37 -4.87
C ASN A 181 -14.07 -24.88 -5.17
N ASN A 182 -13.80 -24.08 -4.15
CA ASN A 182 -13.33 -22.70 -4.34
C ASN A 182 -11.80 -22.72 -4.42
N GLN A 183 -11.29 -23.19 -5.56
CA GLN A 183 -10.07 -22.64 -6.12
C GLN A 183 -10.38 -21.21 -6.57
N HIS A 184 -9.96 -20.22 -5.79
CA HIS A 184 -9.70 -18.90 -6.32
C HIS A 184 -8.23 -18.57 -6.12
N LYS A 185 -7.59 -18.48 -7.30
CA LYS A 185 -6.31 -17.84 -7.68
C LYS A 185 -5.59 -17.04 -6.59
#